data_AF-A0A8T3RJT7-F1
#
_entry.id   AF-A0A8T3RJT7-F1
#
_cell.length_a   1.000
_cell.length_b   1.000
_cell.length_c   1.000
_cell.angle_alpha   90.00
_cell.angle_beta   90.00
_cell.angle_gamma   90.00
#
_symmetry.space_group_name_H-M   'P 1'
#
loop_
_entity.id
_entity.type
_entity.pdbx_description
1 polymer ?
#
loop_
_entity_poly.entity_id
_entity_poly.type
_entity_poly.pdbx_seq_one_letter_code
_entity_poly.pdbx_strand_id
1 'polypeptide(L)'
;ILTRLGVRVSGGDGVWDCVAPSFRFDLATEADLIEEVARIRGYETIPGQPPRQLMSMRGRPEAQIDLGRIRQVLVERGYQEAITYSFVDPAVQARLTPDLEPVALANPIASDMAVMRTSLWVGLLQALKYNQNRQCDRVRLFESGLTFVRGQDGVDQRPMLGGVLWGFQNPEQWAEPKRGADFFDLKGDVEALLALRGDAPEGLSYQPTEHPALHPYHASRVHKGNQSLGIFGALHPGLAAALGLEQPVFLFEIELHLLTQGSVPRFSPISKLPMVRRDISLLVDRGVAAAELIRCVAETAPNGLKDFQLFDLYQGEGIDPKKQSIALGLIFQGTSSTLIDAEVDQTVERVLKRLQERFEVTLRS
;
A
#
# COMPACT_ATOMS: atom_id res chain seq x y z
N ILE A 1 -53.51 19.12 -21.93
CA ILE A 1 -52.33 19.71 -21.24
C ILE A 1 -51.57 20.62 -22.19
N LEU A 2 -50.99 20.08 -23.28
CA LEU A 2 -50.17 20.82 -24.26
C LEU A 2 -50.82 22.09 -24.85
N THR A 3 -52.11 22.06 -25.22
CA THR A 3 -52.82 23.26 -25.70
C THR A 3 -52.90 24.38 -24.66
N ARG A 4 -53.05 24.04 -23.37
CA ARG A 4 -53.05 25.03 -22.28
C ARG A 4 -51.67 25.65 -22.05
N LEU A 5 -50.61 24.96 -22.49
CA LEU A 5 -49.23 25.45 -22.48
C LEU A 5 -48.89 26.27 -23.74
N GLY A 6 -49.85 26.50 -24.63
CA GLY A 6 -49.67 27.28 -25.85
C GLY A 6 -49.14 26.49 -27.05
N VAL A 7 -48.94 25.17 -26.91
CA VAL A 7 -48.55 24.29 -28.03
C VAL A 7 -49.74 24.13 -28.97
N ARG A 8 -49.56 24.42 -30.26
CA ARG A 8 -50.56 24.12 -31.29
C ARG A 8 -50.45 22.63 -31.62
N VAL A 9 -51.54 21.89 -31.37
CA VAL A 9 -51.60 20.44 -31.56
C VAL A 9 -52.55 20.12 -32.72
N SER A 10 -52.10 19.32 -33.68
CA SER A 10 -52.88 18.77 -34.80
C SER A 10 -52.62 17.26 -34.97
N GLY A 11 -53.42 16.55 -35.77
CA GLY A 11 -53.32 15.08 -35.97
C GLY A 11 -54.39 14.26 -35.24
N GLY A 12 -54.28 12.93 -35.29
CA GLY A 12 -55.23 11.95 -34.75
C GLY A 12 -54.67 10.51 -34.81
N ASP A 13 -55.34 9.55 -34.16
CA ASP A 13 -54.94 8.14 -34.05
C ASP A 13 -53.62 7.87 -33.31
N GLY A 14 -53.46 8.46 -32.12
CA GLY A 14 -52.33 8.16 -31.21
C GLY A 14 -51.02 8.87 -31.53
N VAL A 15 -51.01 9.72 -32.57
CA VAL A 15 -49.87 10.57 -32.96
C VAL A 15 -50.34 12.02 -33.04
N TRP A 16 -49.54 12.95 -32.52
CA TRP A 16 -49.84 14.39 -32.50
C TRP A 16 -48.70 15.21 -33.09
N ASP A 17 -49.01 16.04 -34.08
CA ASP A 17 -48.12 17.09 -34.56
C ASP A 17 -48.20 18.30 -33.64
N CYS A 18 -47.07 18.68 -33.04
CA CYS A 18 -47.00 19.73 -32.05
C CYS A 18 -46.09 20.87 -32.52
N VAL A 19 -46.64 22.07 -32.65
CA VAL A 19 -45.87 23.30 -32.93
C VAL A 19 -45.74 24.09 -31.63
N ALA A 20 -44.50 24.20 -31.13
CA ALA A 20 -44.19 24.94 -29.93
C ALA A 20 -44.52 26.43 -30.08
N PRO A 21 -44.97 27.12 -29.01
CA PRO A 21 -45.16 28.56 -29.04
C PRO A 21 -43.83 29.30 -29.04
N SER A 22 -43.81 30.52 -29.58
CA SER A 22 -42.58 31.33 -29.75
C SER A 22 -41.86 31.70 -28.45
N PHE A 23 -42.50 31.57 -27.29
CA PHE A 23 -41.92 31.88 -25.98
C PHE A 23 -41.32 30.66 -25.25
N ARG A 24 -41.46 29.45 -25.80
CA ARG A 24 -40.88 28.21 -25.25
C ARG A 24 -39.69 27.78 -26.11
N PHE A 25 -38.49 28.08 -25.62
CA PHE A 25 -37.22 27.78 -26.30
C PHE A 25 -36.68 26.38 -25.98
N ASP A 26 -37.37 25.66 -25.12
CA ASP A 26 -37.05 24.35 -24.54
C ASP A 26 -37.89 23.21 -25.12
N LEU A 27 -38.84 23.50 -26.03
CA LEU A 27 -39.70 22.50 -26.67
C LEU A 27 -39.22 22.24 -28.11
N ALA A 28 -38.25 21.34 -28.28
CA ALA A 28 -37.62 21.05 -29.57
C ALA A 28 -37.82 19.59 -30.02
N THR A 29 -38.10 18.69 -29.09
CA THR A 29 -38.16 17.24 -29.32
C THR A 29 -39.43 16.64 -28.70
N GLU A 30 -39.72 15.39 -29.06
CA GLU A 30 -40.83 14.63 -28.48
C GLU A 30 -40.70 14.48 -26.96
N ALA A 31 -39.49 14.25 -26.46
CA ALA A 31 -39.23 14.07 -25.03
C ALA A 31 -39.62 15.30 -24.20
N ASP A 32 -39.46 16.50 -24.75
CA ASP A 32 -39.84 17.75 -24.08
C ASP A 32 -41.36 17.85 -23.91
N LEU A 33 -42.13 17.35 -24.88
CA LEU A 33 -43.59 17.30 -24.78
C LEU A 33 -44.05 16.22 -23.78
N ILE A 34 -43.37 15.08 -23.74
CA ILE A 34 -43.62 14.03 -22.74
C ILE A 34 -43.33 14.56 -21.33
N GLU A 35 -42.24 15.31 -21.15
CA GLU A 35 -41.89 15.98 -19.90
C GLU A 35 -42.98 16.96 -19.46
N GLU A 36 -43.48 17.81 -20.36
CA GLU A 36 -44.55 18.76 -20.04
C GLU A 36 -45.85 18.07 -19.63
N VAL A 37 -46.18 16.94 -20.27
CA VAL A 37 -47.34 16.12 -19.90
C VAL A 37 -47.13 15.51 -18.52
N ALA A 38 -45.96 14.92 -18.25
CA ALA A 38 -45.62 14.37 -16.94
C ALA A 38 -45.65 15.44 -15.85
N ARG A 39 -45.08 16.62 -16.11
CA ARG A 39 -44.91 17.73 -15.18
C ARG A 39 -46.26 18.31 -14.75
N ILE A 40 -47.15 18.54 -15.70
CA ILE A 40 -48.49 19.09 -15.42
C ILE A 40 -49.44 18.03 -14.83
N ARG A 41 -49.29 16.75 -15.21
CA ARG A 41 -50.03 15.65 -14.58
C ARG A 41 -49.57 15.43 -13.13
N GLY A 42 -48.33 15.79 -12.82
CA GLY A 42 -47.69 15.63 -11.53
C GLY A 42 -46.94 14.30 -11.46
N TYR A 43 -45.63 14.36 -11.22
CA TYR A 43 -44.76 13.19 -11.23
C TYR A 43 -45.20 12.11 -10.22
N GLU A 44 -45.68 12.53 -9.05
CA GLU A 44 -46.19 11.65 -7.99
C GLU A 44 -47.40 10.80 -8.42
N THR A 45 -48.09 11.18 -9.49
CA THR A 45 -49.25 10.42 -10.01
C THR A 45 -48.84 9.31 -10.97
N ILE A 46 -47.57 9.27 -11.39
CA ILE A 46 -47.04 8.28 -12.32
C ILE A 46 -46.62 7.06 -11.49
N PRO A 47 -47.22 5.87 -11.70
CA PRO A 47 -46.91 4.70 -10.91
C PRO A 47 -45.47 4.23 -11.18
N GLY A 48 -44.67 4.10 -10.12
CA GLY A 48 -43.33 3.55 -10.19
C GLY A 48 -43.36 2.06 -10.53
N GLN A 49 -42.68 1.68 -11.61
CA GLN A 49 -42.47 0.27 -11.96
C GLN A 49 -40.97 -0.03 -11.93
N PRO A 50 -40.51 -1.05 -11.18
CA PRO A 50 -39.11 -1.43 -11.21
C PRO A 50 -38.74 -1.96 -12.61
N PRO A 51 -37.54 -1.62 -13.12
CA PRO A 51 -37.10 -2.11 -14.42
C PRO A 51 -36.98 -3.64 -14.39
N ARG A 52 -37.45 -4.30 -15.46
CA ARG A 52 -37.27 -5.75 -15.64
C ARG A 52 -36.00 -5.99 -16.44
N GLN A 53 -35.06 -6.73 -15.86
CA GLN A 53 -33.79 -7.07 -16.50
C GLN A 53 -33.48 -8.56 -16.34
N LEU A 54 -32.94 -9.16 -17.40
CA LEU A 54 -32.37 -10.51 -17.34
C LEU A 54 -30.99 -10.41 -16.68
N MET A 55 -30.82 -11.09 -15.55
CA MET A 55 -29.59 -11.06 -14.76
C MET A 55 -28.81 -12.37 -14.93
N SER A 56 -27.48 -12.27 -14.99
CA SER A 56 -26.57 -13.41 -14.93
C SER A 56 -25.47 -13.16 -13.89
N MET A 57 -25.00 -14.23 -13.25
CA MET A 57 -23.86 -14.11 -12.33
C MET A 57 -22.59 -13.82 -13.13
N ARG A 58 -21.85 -12.80 -12.71
CA ARG A 58 -20.50 -12.53 -13.23
C ARG A 58 -19.48 -13.18 -12.31
N GLY A 59 -18.59 -13.98 -12.88
CA GLY A 59 -17.45 -14.52 -12.15
C GLY A 59 -16.49 -13.39 -11.78
N ARG A 60 -15.98 -13.42 -10.55
CA ARG A 60 -14.86 -12.58 -10.10
C ARG A 60 -13.65 -13.49 -9.92
N PRO A 61 -12.49 -13.21 -10.54
CA PRO A 61 -11.29 -14.00 -10.32
C PRO A 61 -10.92 -14.01 -8.83
N GLU A 62 -10.70 -15.19 -8.24
CA GLU A 62 -10.34 -15.33 -6.81
C GLU A 62 -9.03 -14.61 -6.46
N ALA A 63 -8.10 -14.55 -7.42
CA ALA A 63 -6.85 -13.80 -7.28
C ALA A 63 -7.02 -12.26 -7.27
N GLN A 64 -8.23 -11.74 -7.55
CA GLN A 64 -8.49 -10.31 -7.54
C GLN A 64 -8.88 -9.83 -6.13
N ILE A 65 -8.00 -9.04 -5.53
CA ILE A 65 -8.18 -8.51 -4.18
C ILE A 65 -8.99 -7.23 -4.23
N ASP A 66 -10.00 -7.13 -3.37
CA ASP A 66 -10.85 -5.94 -3.26
C ASP A 66 -10.14 -4.81 -2.52
N LEU A 67 -10.38 -3.56 -2.94
CA LEU A 67 -9.90 -2.39 -2.21
C LEU A 67 -10.43 -2.38 -0.77
N GLY A 68 -11.68 -2.81 -0.54
CA GLY A 68 -12.24 -2.96 0.80
C GLY A 68 -11.44 -3.92 1.67
N ARG A 69 -10.91 -5.02 1.10
CA ARG A 69 -10.04 -5.96 1.84
C ARG A 69 -8.70 -5.33 2.18
N ILE A 70 -8.11 -4.56 1.26
CA ILE A 70 -6.86 -3.82 1.48
C ILE A 70 -7.01 -2.81 2.63
N ARG A 71 -8.09 -2.02 2.61
CA ARG A 71 -8.39 -1.06 3.69
C ARG A 71 -8.62 -1.77 5.02
N GLN A 72 -9.34 -2.89 5.00
CA GLN A 72 -9.65 -3.66 6.20
C GLN A 72 -8.37 -4.15 6.90
N VAL A 73 -7.34 -4.57 6.16
CA VAL A 73 -6.04 -4.95 6.77
C VAL A 73 -5.40 -3.79 7.52
N LEU A 74 -5.44 -2.57 6.99
CA LEU A 74 -4.90 -1.39 7.67
C LEU A 74 -5.71 -1.04 8.92
N VAL A 75 -7.04 -1.16 8.85
CA VAL A 75 -7.92 -0.99 10.02
C VAL A 75 -7.63 -2.02 11.10
N GLU A 76 -7.47 -3.30 10.73
CA GLU A 76 -7.09 -4.40 11.64
C GLU A 76 -5.72 -4.15 12.30
N ARG A 77 -4.87 -3.33 11.67
CA ARG A 77 -3.54 -2.92 12.18
C ARG A 77 -3.55 -1.55 12.86
N GLY A 78 -4.73 -1.01 13.15
CA GLY A 78 -4.93 0.19 13.95
C GLY A 78 -4.69 1.50 13.21
N TYR A 79 -4.80 1.52 11.89
CA TYR A 79 -4.86 2.75 11.11
C TYR A 79 -6.29 3.26 10.94
N GLN A 80 -6.42 4.57 10.79
CA GLN A 80 -7.66 5.27 10.46
C GLN A 80 -7.63 5.76 9.01
N GLU A 81 -8.72 5.57 8.27
CA GLU A 81 -8.83 6.11 6.91
C GLU A 81 -8.95 7.64 6.95
N ALA A 82 -8.14 8.32 6.13
CA ALA A 82 -8.19 9.75 5.88
C ALA A 82 -8.57 10.02 4.43
N ILE A 83 -9.26 11.14 4.19
CA ILE A 83 -9.53 11.66 2.85
C ILE A 83 -9.03 13.10 2.83
N THR A 84 -7.98 13.35 2.05
CA THR A 84 -7.35 14.67 1.95
C THR A 84 -7.65 15.31 0.61
N TYR A 85 -7.53 16.64 0.52
CA TYR A 85 -7.73 17.33 -0.75
C TYR A 85 -6.71 16.89 -1.79
N SER A 86 -7.16 16.73 -3.04
CA SER A 86 -6.29 16.38 -4.17
C SER A 86 -5.41 17.55 -4.64
N PHE A 87 -5.78 18.79 -4.28
CA PHE A 87 -5.00 19.99 -4.53
C PHE A 87 -4.32 20.45 -3.24
N VAL A 88 -3.05 20.80 -3.34
CA VAL A 88 -2.14 20.98 -2.20
C VAL A 88 -1.23 22.19 -2.39
N ASP A 89 -0.52 22.53 -1.32
CA ASP A 89 0.45 23.62 -1.30
C ASP A 89 1.66 23.28 -2.18
N PRO A 90 1.95 24.07 -3.23
CA PRO A 90 3.09 23.83 -4.11
C PRO A 90 4.43 23.81 -3.37
N ALA A 91 4.61 24.64 -2.35
CA ALA A 91 5.86 24.76 -1.61
C ALA A 91 6.11 23.54 -0.72
N VAL A 92 5.06 22.94 -0.15
CA VAL A 92 5.18 21.69 0.61
C VAL A 92 5.47 20.52 -0.32
N GLN A 93 4.73 20.43 -1.44
CA GLN A 93 4.91 19.37 -2.41
C GLN A 93 6.32 19.37 -3.04
N ALA A 94 6.83 20.54 -3.43
CA ALA A 94 8.17 20.67 -4.01
C ALA A 94 9.30 20.18 -3.09
N ARG A 95 9.06 20.12 -1.77
CA ARG A 95 10.03 19.57 -0.80
C ARG A 95 9.95 18.04 -0.70
N LEU A 96 8.79 17.44 -0.96
CA LEU A 96 8.56 16.00 -0.86
C LEU A 96 8.90 15.28 -2.17
N THR A 97 8.50 15.86 -3.30
CA THR A 97 8.71 15.31 -4.64
C THR A 97 9.31 16.39 -5.57
N PRO A 98 10.53 16.88 -5.30
CA PRO A 98 11.18 17.93 -6.11
C PRO A 98 11.39 17.51 -7.57
N ASP A 99 11.51 16.20 -7.82
CA ASP A 99 11.81 15.65 -9.15
C ASP A 99 10.56 15.43 -10.01
N LEU A 100 9.36 15.69 -9.46
CA LEU A 100 8.09 15.50 -10.17
C LEU A 100 7.46 16.86 -10.52
N GLU A 101 7.08 17.03 -11.78
CA GLU A 101 6.36 18.22 -12.23
C GLU A 101 4.86 18.08 -11.89
N PRO A 102 4.30 18.95 -11.03
CA PRO A 102 2.90 18.88 -10.66
C PRO A 102 1.98 19.59 -11.66
N VAL A 103 0.70 19.23 -11.66
CA VAL A 103 -0.31 19.90 -12.49
C VAL A 103 -0.88 21.11 -11.74
N ALA A 104 -0.57 22.32 -12.20
CA ALA A 104 -1.13 23.55 -11.62
C ALA A 104 -2.60 23.79 -12.04
N LEU A 105 -3.40 24.31 -11.11
CA LEU A 105 -4.76 24.77 -11.39
C LEU A 105 -4.74 26.18 -11.98
N ALA A 106 -5.55 26.42 -13.02
CA ALA A 106 -5.65 27.73 -13.65
C ALA A 106 -6.34 28.76 -12.73
N ASN A 107 -7.40 28.33 -12.02
CA ASN A 107 -8.20 29.17 -11.12
C ASN A 107 -8.30 28.49 -9.74
N PRO A 108 -7.22 28.48 -8.94
CA PRO A 108 -7.23 27.82 -7.64
C PRO A 108 -8.13 28.56 -6.65
N ILE A 109 -8.75 27.80 -5.74
CA ILE A 109 -9.60 28.36 -4.66
C ILE A 109 -8.75 29.22 -3.70
N ALA A 110 -7.53 28.76 -3.41
CA ALA A 110 -6.55 29.42 -2.57
C ALA A 110 -5.12 29.09 -3.03
N SER A 111 -4.13 29.91 -2.64
CA SER A 111 -2.74 29.76 -3.08
C SER A 111 -2.05 28.50 -2.53
N ASP A 112 -2.46 28.05 -1.34
CA ASP A 112 -2.04 26.80 -0.70
C ASP A 112 -2.80 25.57 -1.22
N MET A 113 -3.63 25.75 -2.25
CA MET A 113 -4.41 24.72 -2.95
C MET A 113 -4.25 24.86 -4.47
N ALA A 114 -3.03 25.16 -4.92
CA ALA A 114 -2.77 25.60 -6.30
C ALA A 114 -2.27 24.51 -7.25
N VAL A 115 -1.82 23.35 -6.75
CA VAL A 115 -1.33 22.24 -7.58
C VAL A 115 -1.98 20.93 -7.20
N MET A 116 -2.18 20.04 -8.18
CA MET A 116 -2.59 18.66 -7.92
C MET A 116 -1.47 17.89 -7.24
N ARG A 117 -1.85 16.98 -6.33
CA ARG A 117 -0.92 16.20 -5.54
C ARG A 117 -0.16 15.17 -6.38
N THR A 118 1.16 15.13 -6.26
CA THR A 118 2.06 14.14 -6.87
C THR A 118 2.26 12.91 -5.98
N SER A 119 1.95 13.03 -4.68
CA SER A 119 1.99 11.95 -3.69
C SER A 119 0.88 12.18 -2.65
N LEU A 120 0.36 11.10 -2.08
CA LEU A 120 -0.61 11.15 -0.97
C LEU A 120 0.02 11.68 0.33
N TRP A 121 1.36 11.60 0.45
CA TRP A 121 2.08 12.05 1.65
C TRP A 121 1.86 13.53 1.96
N VAL A 122 1.65 14.39 0.94
CA VAL A 122 1.44 15.83 1.17
C VAL A 122 0.23 16.06 2.08
N GLY A 123 -0.91 15.46 1.72
CA GLY A 123 -2.15 15.54 2.50
C GLY A 123 -2.05 14.80 3.82
N LEU A 124 -1.48 13.58 3.82
CA LEU A 124 -1.33 12.77 5.04
C LEU A 124 -0.45 13.44 6.10
N LEU A 125 0.64 14.10 5.71
CA LEU A 125 1.52 14.83 6.63
C LEU A 125 0.83 16.09 7.19
N GLN A 126 0.01 16.78 6.39
CA GLN A 126 -0.80 17.90 6.88
C GLN A 126 -1.87 17.41 7.87
N ALA A 127 -2.53 16.29 7.59
CA ALA A 127 -3.48 15.66 8.51
C ALA A 127 -2.80 15.19 9.80
N LEU A 128 -1.59 14.62 9.72
CA LEU A 128 -0.77 14.31 10.89
C LEU A 128 -0.51 15.56 11.72
N LYS A 129 0.02 16.62 11.11
CA LYS A 129 0.32 17.90 11.78
C LYS A 129 -0.92 18.49 12.46
N TYR A 130 -2.08 18.42 11.79
CA TYR A 130 -3.36 18.87 12.33
C TYR A 130 -3.72 18.17 13.65
N ASN A 131 -3.46 16.86 13.74
CA ASN A 131 -3.72 16.04 14.93
C ASN A 131 -2.64 16.25 16.02
N GLN A 132 -1.37 16.35 15.64
CA GLN A 132 -0.29 16.70 16.58
C GLN A 132 -0.58 18.02 17.30
N ASN A 133 -1.02 19.05 16.55
CA ASN A 133 -1.40 20.35 17.11
C ASN A 133 -2.64 20.29 18.03
N ARG A 134 -3.35 19.15 18.05
CA ARG A 134 -4.48 18.86 18.93
C ARG A 134 -4.13 17.84 20.02
N GLN A 135 -2.83 17.71 20.32
CA GLN A 135 -2.30 16.92 21.43
C GLN A 135 -2.55 15.41 21.27
N CYS A 136 -2.78 14.93 20.05
CA CYS A 136 -2.70 13.49 19.77
C CYS A 136 -1.22 13.05 19.84
N ASP A 137 -0.95 11.97 20.57
CA ASP A 137 0.38 11.39 20.79
C ASP A 137 0.65 10.14 19.94
N ARG A 138 -0.37 9.68 19.21
CA ARG A 138 -0.32 8.55 18.29
C ARG A 138 -1.24 8.80 17.10
N VAL A 139 -0.69 8.75 15.90
CA VAL A 139 -1.43 8.98 14.66
C VAL A 139 -1.01 7.94 13.62
N ARG A 140 -1.99 7.17 13.14
CA ARG A 140 -1.83 6.17 12.08
C ARG A 140 -2.91 6.41 11.05
N LEU A 141 -2.56 7.01 9.91
CA LEU A 141 -3.52 7.35 8.86
C LEU A 141 -3.15 6.63 7.57
N PHE A 142 -4.17 6.22 6.82
CA PHE A 142 -3.99 5.77 5.44
C PHE A 142 -5.00 6.44 4.52
N GLU A 143 -4.66 6.55 3.25
CA GLU A 143 -5.54 7.07 2.21
C GLU A 143 -5.36 6.24 0.93
N SER A 144 -6.46 5.99 0.23
CA SER A 144 -6.44 5.52 -1.16
C SER A 144 -6.95 6.64 -2.07
N GLY A 145 -6.20 7.00 -3.11
CA GLY A 145 -6.61 8.07 -4.01
C GLY A 145 -5.69 8.24 -5.20
N LEU A 146 -6.03 9.18 -6.09
CA LEU A 146 -5.21 9.47 -7.26
C LEU A 146 -4.06 10.42 -6.92
N THR A 147 -2.93 10.19 -7.59
CA THR A 147 -1.83 11.15 -7.76
C THR A 147 -1.80 11.63 -9.21
N PHE A 148 -1.27 12.83 -9.42
CA PHE A 148 -1.30 13.55 -10.69
C PHE A 148 0.08 14.10 -11.00
N VAL A 149 0.74 13.51 -12.00
CA VAL A 149 2.06 13.96 -12.47
C VAL A 149 1.93 14.41 -13.91
N ARG A 150 2.57 15.52 -14.29
CA ARG A 150 2.61 15.91 -15.69
C ARG A 150 3.47 14.93 -16.49
N GLY A 151 2.90 14.34 -17.53
CA GLY A 151 3.55 13.47 -18.48
C GLY A 151 3.69 14.11 -19.86
N GLN A 152 4.31 13.39 -20.80
CA GLN A 152 4.52 13.87 -22.17
C GLN A 152 3.21 14.12 -22.93
N ASP A 153 2.21 13.25 -22.75
CA ASP A 153 0.92 13.28 -23.47
C ASP A 153 -0.26 13.75 -22.60
N GLY A 154 0.02 14.41 -21.47
CA GLY A 154 -1.02 14.93 -20.58
C GLY A 154 -0.73 14.70 -19.09
N VAL A 155 -1.76 14.30 -18.35
CA VAL A 155 -1.65 14.06 -16.90
C VAL A 155 -1.67 12.56 -16.65
N ASP A 156 -0.58 12.06 -16.05
CA ASP A 156 -0.50 10.69 -15.54
C ASP A 156 -1.24 10.61 -14.21
N GLN A 157 -2.31 9.81 -14.16
CA GLN A 157 -3.16 9.64 -12.99
C GLN A 157 -3.02 8.22 -12.45
N ARG A 158 -2.39 8.10 -11.28
CA ARG A 158 -2.12 6.80 -10.68
C ARG A 158 -2.93 6.59 -9.41
N PRO A 159 -3.75 5.52 -9.32
CA PRO A 159 -4.37 5.12 -8.08
C PRO A 159 -3.31 4.59 -7.11
N MET A 160 -3.19 5.25 -5.95
CA MET A 160 -2.21 4.96 -4.92
C MET A 160 -2.89 4.57 -3.61
N LEU A 161 -2.17 3.82 -2.78
CA LEU A 161 -2.40 3.64 -1.37
C LEU A 161 -1.20 4.20 -0.62
N GLY A 162 -1.43 5.15 0.27
CA GLY A 162 -0.40 5.76 1.08
C GLY A 162 -0.78 5.73 2.55
N GLY A 163 0.23 5.79 3.43
CA GLY A 163 -0.03 5.91 4.85
C GLY A 163 1.11 6.55 5.61
N VAL A 164 0.78 6.98 6.83
CA VAL A 164 1.66 7.63 7.78
C VAL A 164 1.50 6.98 9.16
N LEU A 165 2.64 6.73 9.80
CA LEU A 165 2.79 6.15 11.13
C LEU A 165 3.62 7.11 11.97
N TRP A 166 3.07 7.56 13.09
CA TRP A 166 3.73 8.51 13.98
C TRP A 166 3.28 8.31 15.43
N GLY A 167 4.20 8.55 16.37
CA GLY A 167 3.95 8.42 17.80
C GLY A 167 4.24 7.03 18.35
N PHE A 168 3.50 6.64 19.38
CA PHE A 168 3.68 5.35 20.05
C PHE A 168 3.20 4.16 19.19
N GLN A 169 3.90 3.02 19.27
CA GLN A 169 3.49 1.81 18.54
C GLN A 169 2.10 1.35 18.98
N ASN A 170 1.96 1.16 20.29
CA ASN A 170 0.72 0.78 20.94
C ASN A 170 0.06 1.99 21.60
N PRO A 171 -1.29 2.04 21.67
CA PRO A 171 -1.98 2.97 22.55
C PRO A 171 -1.50 2.80 24.00
N GLU A 172 -1.71 3.83 24.82
CA GLU A 172 -1.42 3.74 26.26
C GLU A 172 -2.14 2.54 26.89
N GLN A 173 -1.36 1.65 27.51
CA GLN A 173 -1.85 0.41 28.07
C GLN A 173 -0.91 -0.09 29.19
N TRP A 174 -1.41 -0.94 30.08
CA TRP A 174 -0.74 -1.32 31.34
C TRP A 174 0.22 -2.51 31.20
N ALA A 175 0.07 -3.32 30.16
CA ALA A 175 0.76 -4.61 30.03
C ALA A 175 2.11 -4.52 29.27
N GLU A 176 2.40 -3.41 28.59
CA GLU A 176 3.65 -3.23 27.85
C GLU A 176 4.30 -1.86 28.14
N PRO A 177 5.64 -1.77 28.06
CA PRO A 177 6.34 -0.49 28.16
C PRO A 177 6.00 0.43 26.98
N LYS A 178 5.97 1.75 27.24
CA LYS A 178 5.80 2.76 26.19
C LYS A 178 7.02 2.73 25.25
N ARG A 179 6.77 2.47 23.96
CA ARG A 179 7.77 2.49 22.88
C ARG A 179 7.23 3.29 21.69
N GLY A 180 8.06 4.17 21.13
CA GLY A 180 7.76 4.83 19.86
C GLY A 180 7.71 3.81 18.71
N ALA A 181 6.84 4.03 17.73
CA ALA A 181 6.88 3.24 16.51
C ALA A 181 8.23 3.42 15.80
N ASP A 182 8.67 2.40 15.08
CA ASP A 182 9.90 2.40 14.31
C ASP A 182 9.72 1.91 12.86
N PHE A 183 10.83 1.84 12.13
CA PHE A 183 10.87 1.40 10.75
C PHE A 183 10.33 -0.03 10.55
N PHE A 184 10.56 -0.92 11.52
CA PHE A 184 10.15 -2.32 11.44
C PHE A 184 8.67 -2.49 11.74
N ASP A 185 8.08 -1.62 12.57
CA ASP A 185 6.63 -1.55 12.74
C ASP A 185 5.94 -1.22 11.41
N LEU A 186 6.44 -0.22 10.68
CA LEU A 186 5.95 0.10 9.35
C LEU A 186 6.20 -1.04 8.34
N LYS A 187 7.39 -1.64 8.37
CA LYS A 187 7.71 -2.77 7.49
C LYS A 187 6.71 -3.92 7.68
N GLY A 188 6.35 -4.24 8.91
CA GLY A 188 5.35 -5.27 9.21
C GLY A 188 3.96 -4.93 8.66
N ASP A 189 3.60 -3.64 8.62
CA ASP A 189 2.35 -3.18 8.00
C ASP A 189 2.38 -3.34 6.47
N VAL A 190 3.50 -3.02 5.83
CA VAL A 190 3.72 -3.23 4.39
C VAL A 190 3.72 -4.73 4.06
N GLU A 191 4.37 -5.57 4.86
CA GLU A 191 4.36 -7.02 4.72
C GLU A 191 2.93 -7.59 4.80
N ALA A 192 2.11 -7.09 5.73
CA ALA A 192 0.71 -7.51 5.84
C ALA A 192 -0.13 -7.14 4.61
N LEU A 193 0.11 -5.97 4.00
CA LEU A 193 -0.52 -5.58 2.75
C LEU A 193 -0.11 -6.50 1.59
N LEU A 194 1.18 -6.83 1.49
CA LEU A 194 1.70 -7.69 0.43
C LEU A 194 1.27 -9.15 0.61
N ALA A 195 1.09 -9.60 1.85
CA ALA A 195 0.60 -10.95 2.15
C ALA A 195 -0.80 -11.21 1.57
N LEU A 196 -1.63 -10.17 1.35
CA LEU A 196 -2.92 -10.32 0.65
C LEU A 196 -2.77 -10.92 -0.75
N ARG A 197 -1.62 -10.72 -1.40
CA ARG A 197 -1.31 -11.24 -2.74
C ARG A 197 -0.95 -12.73 -2.72
N GLY A 198 -0.80 -13.32 -1.54
CA GLY A 198 -0.13 -14.61 -1.37
C GLY A 198 1.38 -14.52 -1.61
N ASP A 199 1.95 -13.32 -1.55
CA ASP A 199 3.40 -13.13 -1.61
C ASP A 199 4.00 -13.53 -0.26
N ALA A 200 4.70 -14.66 -0.25
CA ALA A 200 5.45 -15.08 0.91
C ALA A 200 6.65 -14.14 1.13
N PRO A 201 7.03 -13.80 2.39
CA PRO A 201 8.14 -12.89 2.68
C PRO A 201 9.46 -13.26 1.98
N GLU A 202 9.71 -14.54 1.76
CA GLU A 202 10.91 -15.08 1.11
C GLU A 202 10.95 -14.75 -0.39
N GLY A 203 9.79 -14.52 -1.01
CA GLY A 203 9.66 -14.10 -2.40
C GLY A 203 9.81 -12.59 -2.62
N LEU A 204 9.98 -11.83 -1.54
CA LEU A 204 10.10 -10.38 -1.54
C LEU A 204 11.53 -9.95 -1.26
N SER A 205 12.00 -8.94 -1.99
CA SER A 205 13.30 -8.30 -1.74
C SER A 205 13.09 -6.88 -1.26
N TYR A 206 13.64 -6.55 -0.10
CA TYR A 206 13.66 -5.21 0.46
C TYR A 206 15.04 -4.60 0.19
N GLN A 207 15.10 -3.57 -0.63
CA GLN A 207 16.36 -2.96 -1.05
C GLN A 207 16.45 -1.53 -0.51
N PRO A 208 17.60 -1.12 0.08
CA PRO A 208 17.86 0.28 0.38
C PRO A 208 17.61 1.13 -0.86
N THR A 209 16.92 2.26 -0.69
CA THR A 209 16.55 3.13 -1.80
C THR A 209 16.68 4.58 -1.36
N GLU A 210 16.93 5.46 -2.33
CA GLU A 210 16.92 6.89 -2.09
C GLU A 210 15.57 7.47 -2.52
N HIS A 211 15.07 8.42 -1.74
CA HIS A 211 13.89 9.21 -2.09
C HIS A 211 14.03 10.59 -1.44
N PRO A 212 13.77 11.71 -2.14
CA PRO A 212 13.98 13.05 -1.59
C PRO A 212 13.24 13.31 -0.27
N ALA A 213 12.02 12.77 -0.13
CA ALA A 213 11.26 12.86 1.11
C ALA A 213 11.75 11.98 2.27
N LEU A 214 12.57 10.95 2.03
CA LEU A 214 12.87 9.93 3.04
C LEU A 214 14.31 10.04 3.54
N HIS A 215 14.54 9.49 4.73
CA HIS A 215 15.87 9.39 5.32
C HIS A 215 16.74 8.39 4.51
N PRO A 216 17.95 8.75 4.07
CA PRO A 216 18.78 7.92 3.17
C PRO A 216 19.09 6.51 3.69
N TYR A 217 19.21 6.37 5.01
CA TYR A 217 19.52 5.07 5.64
C TYR A 217 18.29 4.33 6.16
N HIS A 218 17.10 4.94 6.14
CA HIS A 218 15.85 4.34 6.64
C HIS A 218 14.76 4.42 5.57
N ALA A 219 15.11 4.07 4.33
CA ALA A 219 14.20 4.00 3.20
C ALA A 219 14.43 2.68 2.46
N SER A 220 13.33 2.04 2.09
CA SER A 220 13.35 0.75 1.42
C SER A 220 12.31 0.70 0.32
N ARG A 221 12.69 0.05 -0.78
CA ARG A 221 11.80 -0.32 -1.87
C ARG A 221 11.59 -1.82 -1.82
N VAL A 222 10.33 -2.24 -1.87
CA VAL A 222 9.98 -3.66 -1.93
C VAL A 222 9.82 -4.11 -3.37
N HIS A 223 10.38 -5.28 -3.68
CA HIS A 223 10.38 -5.87 -5.01
C HIS A 223 9.89 -7.32 -4.97
N LYS A 224 9.19 -7.75 -6.02
CA LYS A 224 8.94 -9.16 -6.32
C LYS A 224 9.57 -9.49 -7.68
N GLY A 225 10.65 -10.26 -7.67
CA GLY A 225 11.51 -10.39 -8.84
C GLY A 225 12.01 -9.00 -9.29
N ASN A 226 11.77 -8.65 -10.55
CA ASN A 226 12.16 -7.34 -11.10
C ASN A 226 11.09 -6.25 -10.92
N GLN A 227 9.89 -6.58 -10.44
CA GLN A 227 8.80 -5.62 -10.28
C GLN A 227 8.96 -4.88 -8.94
N SER A 228 9.02 -3.55 -8.99
CA SER A 228 8.91 -2.71 -7.78
C SER A 228 7.45 -2.65 -7.33
N LEU A 229 7.21 -2.92 -6.06
CA LEU A 229 5.88 -2.97 -5.47
C LEU A 229 5.50 -1.69 -4.71
N GLY A 230 6.48 -0.94 -4.24
CA GLY A 230 6.26 0.32 -3.52
C GLY A 230 7.45 0.73 -2.67
N ILE A 231 7.32 1.88 -2.02
CA ILE A 231 8.37 2.49 -1.20
C ILE A 231 7.85 2.77 0.21
N PHE A 232 8.72 2.62 1.20
CA PHE A 232 8.43 2.98 2.58
C PHE A 232 9.70 3.40 3.33
N GLY A 233 9.54 4.23 4.35
CA GLY A 233 10.68 4.68 5.15
C GLY A 233 10.36 5.79 6.15
N ALA A 234 11.38 6.22 6.87
CA ALA A 234 11.30 7.38 7.75
C ALA A 234 11.36 8.67 6.92
N LEU A 235 10.54 9.67 7.26
CA LEU A 235 10.61 11.03 6.69
C LEU A 235 11.98 11.65 6.99
N HIS A 236 12.53 12.38 6.01
CA HIS A 236 13.80 13.07 6.19
C HIS A 236 13.73 14.06 7.36
N PRO A 237 14.72 14.10 8.29
CA PRO A 237 14.67 14.95 9.50
C PRO A 237 14.52 16.43 9.19
N GLY A 238 15.17 16.92 8.13
CA GLY A 238 15.01 18.30 7.67
C GLY A 238 13.60 18.65 7.20
N LEU A 239 12.87 17.68 6.63
CA LEU A 239 11.47 17.85 6.24
C LEU A 239 10.54 17.77 7.45
N ALA A 240 10.80 16.83 8.37
CA ALA A 240 10.07 16.75 9.63
C ALA A 240 10.18 18.07 10.41
N ALA A 241 11.39 18.62 10.55
CA ALA A 241 11.63 19.90 11.19
C ALA A 241 10.92 21.06 10.48
N ALA A 242 10.98 21.13 9.14
CA ALA A 242 10.29 22.16 8.37
C ALA A 242 8.76 22.10 8.51
N LEU A 243 8.20 20.90 8.72
CA LEU A 243 6.79 20.70 8.95
C LEU A 243 6.39 20.88 10.43
N GLY A 244 7.35 20.98 11.35
CA GLY A 244 7.11 21.09 12.79
C GLY A 244 6.71 19.74 13.42
N LEU A 245 7.24 18.64 12.90
CA LEU A 245 7.01 17.28 13.41
C LEU A 245 8.17 16.89 14.32
N GLU A 246 7.88 16.65 15.59
CA GLU A 246 8.91 16.51 16.65
C GLU A 246 9.42 15.07 16.80
N GLN A 247 8.58 14.08 16.48
CA GLN A 247 8.91 12.66 16.57
C GLN A 247 9.12 12.04 15.17
N PRO A 248 9.84 10.91 15.07
CA PRO A 248 10.00 10.19 13.81
C PRO A 248 8.66 9.89 13.14
N VAL A 249 8.58 10.16 11.84
CA VAL A 249 7.42 9.90 11.00
C VAL A 249 7.81 8.82 10.00
N PHE A 250 6.98 7.79 9.85
CA PHE A 250 7.19 6.75 8.86
C PHE A 250 6.09 6.77 7.82
N LEU A 251 6.46 6.58 6.56
CA LEU A 251 5.60 6.77 5.39
C LEU A 251 5.71 5.56 4.48
N PHE A 252 4.60 5.16 3.87
CA PHE A 252 4.60 4.21 2.75
C PHE A 252 3.71 4.70 1.62
N GLU A 253 4.03 4.31 0.39
CA GLU A 253 3.20 4.55 -0.79
C GLU A 253 3.37 3.42 -1.81
N ILE A 254 2.24 2.88 -2.28
CA ILE A 254 2.13 1.71 -3.16
C ILE A 254 1.08 2.00 -4.24
N GLU A 255 1.37 1.73 -5.51
CA GLU A 255 0.34 1.80 -6.55
C GLU A 255 -0.71 0.70 -6.33
N LEU A 256 -2.00 1.05 -6.32
CA LEU A 256 -3.08 0.12 -5.94
C LEU A 256 -3.13 -1.12 -6.81
N HIS A 257 -2.84 -0.99 -8.10
CA HIS A 257 -2.88 -2.13 -9.02
C HIS A 257 -1.91 -3.25 -8.57
N LEU A 258 -0.80 -2.90 -7.91
CA LEU A 258 0.20 -3.82 -7.37
C LEU A 258 -0.31 -4.60 -6.15
N LEU A 259 -1.38 -4.14 -5.49
CA LEU A 259 -2.03 -4.82 -4.35
C LEU A 259 -3.30 -5.58 -4.75
N THR A 260 -3.92 -5.21 -5.87
CA THR A 260 -5.19 -5.82 -6.32
C THR A 260 -5.04 -7.17 -7.03
N GLN A 261 -3.80 -7.59 -7.33
CA GLN A 261 -3.51 -8.86 -7.99
C GLN A 261 -2.69 -9.79 -7.09
N GLY A 262 -3.31 -10.90 -6.70
CA GLY A 262 -2.68 -11.98 -5.94
C GLY A 262 -2.52 -13.27 -6.73
N SER A 263 -2.37 -14.36 -6.00
CA SER A 263 -2.30 -15.72 -6.54
C SER A 263 -3.34 -16.61 -5.86
N VAL A 264 -3.89 -17.57 -6.60
CA VAL A 264 -4.76 -18.60 -6.02
C VAL A 264 -3.86 -19.65 -5.35
N PRO A 265 -4.10 -20.01 -4.08
CA PRO A 265 -3.32 -21.02 -3.39
C PRO A 265 -3.28 -22.35 -4.15
N ARG A 266 -2.09 -22.94 -4.26
CA ARG A 266 -1.90 -24.28 -4.81
C ARG A 266 -1.53 -25.24 -3.69
N PHE A 267 -2.31 -26.30 -3.55
CA PHE A 267 -2.02 -27.34 -2.58
C PHE A 267 -0.64 -27.95 -2.83
N SER A 268 0.13 -28.07 -1.76
CA SER A 268 1.37 -28.86 -1.72
C SER A 268 1.25 -29.88 -0.59
N PRO A 269 1.63 -31.15 -0.79
CA PRO A 269 1.59 -32.16 0.26
C PRO A 269 2.39 -31.75 1.49
N ILE A 270 1.82 -31.99 2.68
CA ILE A 270 2.49 -31.75 3.96
C ILE A 270 3.29 -33.01 4.31
N SER A 271 4.59 -32.85 4.54
CA SER A 271 5.45 -33.96 4.97
C SER A 271 5.07 -34.42 6.38
N LYS A 272 4.94 -35.74 6.56
CA LYS A 272 4.69 -36.38 7.87
C LYS A 272 5.98 -36.64 8.65
N LEU A 273 7.12 -36.34 8.05
CA LEU A 273 8.44 -36.61 8.60
C LEU A 273 8.80 -35.53 9.64
N PRO A 274 9.59 -35.86 10.67
CA PRO A 274 9.98 -34.88 11.69
C PRO A 274 10.84 -33.76 11.09
N MET A 275 10.78 -32.59 11.71
CA MET A 275 11.66 -31.45 11.40
C MET A 275 12.86 -31.45 12.33
N VAL A 276 14.01 -31.00 11.81
CA VAL A 276 15.25 -30.83 12.56
C VAL A 276 15.66 -29.36 12.51
N ARG A 277 15.94 -28.75 13.66
CA ARG A 277 16.42 -27.36 13.76
C ARG A 277 17.91 -27.33 14.08
N ARG A 278 18.64 -26.44 13.42
CA ARG A 278 20.04 -26.11 13.71
C ARG A 278 20.21 -24.60 13.81
N ASP A 279 20.71 -24.16 14.94
CA ASP A 279 20.94 -22.74 15.19
C ASP A 279 22.40 -22.41 14.90
N ILE A 280 22.63 -21.34 14.14
CA ILE A 280 23.95 -20.82 13.81
C ILE A 280 24.03 -19.34 14.20
N SER A 281 25.15 -18.96 14.80
CA SER A 281 25.46 -17.56 15.12
C SER A 281 26.60 -17.08 14.24
N LEU A 282 26.32 -16.07 13.43
CA LEU A 282 27.22 -15.54 12.42
C LEU A 282 27.71 -14.16 12.83
N LEU A 283 29.02 -14.02 13.06
CA LEU A 283 29.65 -12.72 13.23
C LEU A 283 30.02 -12.16 11.85
N VAL A 284 29.36 -11.07 11.46
CA VAL A 284 29.43 -10.47 10.12
C VAL A 284 29.69 -8.97 10.20
N ASP A 285 30.18 -8.37 9.12
CA ASP A 285 30.31 -6.91 9.06
C ASP A 285 28.94 -6.24 9.07
N ARG A 286 28.85 -5.07 9.72
CA ARG A 286 27.59 -4.32 9.86
C ARG A 286 26.92 -3.93 8.54
N GLY A 287 27.69 -3.82 7.47
CA GLY A 287 27.18 -3.49 6.13
C GLY A 287 26.49 -4.65 5.42
N VAL A 288 26.68 -5.90 5.86
CA VAL A 288 26.07 -7.07 5.22
C VAL A 288 24.61 -7.16 5.63
N ALA A 289 23.71 -7.18 4.64
CA ALA A 289 22.28 -7.28 4.92
C ALA A 289 21.90 -8.71 5.31
N ALA A 290 21.09 -8.86 6.36
CA ALA A 290 20.61 -10.18 6.81
C ALA A 290 19.91 -10.96 5.68
N ALA A 291 19.20 -10.26 4.79
CA ALA A 291 18.55 -10.86 3.63
C ALA A 291 19.53 -11.53 2.65
N GLU A 292 20.78 -11.05 2.55
CA GLU A 292 21.81 -11.67 1.71
C GLU A 292 22.32 -12.97 2.30
N LEU A 293 22.47 -13.02 3.64
CA LEU A 293 22.82 -14.25 4.35
C LEU A 293 21.72 -15.29 4.17
N ILE A 294 20.46 -14.91 4.41
CA ILE A 294 19.28 -15.76 4.23
C ILE A 294 19.23 -16.33 2.81
N ARG A 295 19.41 -15.48 1.80
CA ARG A 295 19.43 -15.90 0.38
C ARG A 295 20.55 -16.91 0.12
N CYS A 296 21.75 -16.66 0.64
CA CYS A 296 22.87 -17.57 0.51
C CYS A 296 22.59 -18.94 1.16
N VAL A 297 21.92 -18.97 2.31
CA VAL A 297 21.50 -20.23 2.95
C VAL A 297 20.51 -20.97 2.05
N ALA A 298 19.47 -20.29 1.57
CA ALA A 298 18.45 -20.89 0.70
C ALA A 298 19.03 -21.43 -0.63
N GLU A 299 19.98 -20.71 -1.25
CA GLU A 299 20.69 -21.13 -2.46
C GLU A 299 21.58 -22.36 -2.22
N THR A 300 22.13 -22.51 -1.01
CA THR A 300 23.11 -23.56 -0.67
C THR A 300 22.45 -24.85 -0.18
N ALA A 301 21.28 -24.74 0.44
CA ALA A 301 20.51 -25.87 0.98
C ALA A 301 19.10 -26.00 0.34
N PRO A 302 18.99 -26.06 -1.01
CA PRO A 302 17.69 -26.09 -1.67
C PRO A 302 16.90 -27.39 -1.39
N ASN A 303 17.60 -28.45 -1.01
CA ASN A 303 17.02 -29.73 -0.63
C ASN A 303 17.02 -29.84 0.90
N GLY A 304 15.83 -29.88 1.49
CA GLY A 304 15.66 -30.13 2.92
C GLY A 304 15.48 -28.87 3.77
N LEU A 305 15.99 -27.70 3.38
CA LEU A 305 15.67 -26.45 4.10
C LEU A 305 14.19 -26.11 3.89
N LYS A 306 13.41 -26.18 4.97
CA LYS A 306 11.97 -25.95 4.96
C LYS A 306 11.63 -24.51 5.33
N ASP A 307 12.37 -23.95 6.28
CA ASP A 307 12.13 -22.62 6.84
C ASP A 307 13.43 -22.10 7.50
N PHE A 308 13.50 -20.80 7.73
CA PHE A 308 14.57 -20.15 8.47
C PHE A 308 14.01 -19.06 9.37
N GLN A 309 14.64 -18.84 10.52
CA GLN A 309 14.23 -17.83 11.47
C GLN A 309 15.42 -16.98 11.89
N LEU A 310 15.40 -15.68 11.59
CA LEU A 310 16.29 -14.73 12.26
C LEU A 310 15.67 -14.39 13.61
N PHE A 311 16.31 -14.82 14.70
CA PHE A 311 15.75 -14.68 16.04
C PHE A 311 16.57 -13.77 16.96
N ASP A 312 17.80 -13.43 16.59
CA ASP A 312 18.60 -12.47 17.36
C ASP A 312 19.56 -11.67 16.48
N LEU A 313 19.77 -10.41 16.86
CA LEU A 313 20.74 -9.49 16.27
C LEU A 313 21.44 -8.74 17.41
N TYR A 314 22.69 -9.11 17.67
CA TYR A 314 23.47 -8.54 18.76
C TYR A 314 24.54 -7.57 18.26
N GLN A 315 24.48 -6.35 18.79
CA GLN A 315 25.46 -5.28 18.58
C GLN A 315 25.83 -4.68 19.94
N GLY A 316 26.90 -5.17 20.56
CA GLY A 316 27.23 -4.75 21.92
C GLY A 316 28.65 -5.12 22.34
N GLU A 317 28.89 -5.04 23.65
CA GLU A 317 30.19 -5.39 24.24
C GLU A 317 30.56 -6.85 23.95
N GLY A 318 31.85 -7.14 23.79
CA GLY A 318 32.36 -8.47 23.50
C GLY A 318 32.36 -8.88 22.02
N ILE A 319 32.00 -8.00 21.09
CA ILE A 319 32.25 -8.16 19.65
C ILE A 319 32.90 -6.90 19.07
N ASP A 320 33.58 -7.04 17.92
CA ASP A 320 34.17 -5.91 17.20
C ASP A 320 33.08 -4.85 16.89
N PRO A 321 33.28 -3.56 17.20
CA PRO A 321 32.32 -2.49 16.91
C PRO A 321 31.92 -2.35 15.43
N LYS A 322 32.69 -2.89 14.50
CA LYS A 322 32.37 -2.92 13.05
C LYS A 322 31.55 -4.14 12.65
N LYS A 323 31.41 -5.12 13.56
CA LYS A 323 30.67 -6.35 13.33
C LYS A 323 29.34 -6.35 14.08
N GLN A 324 28.53 -7.33 13.71
CA GLN A 324 27.27 -7.69 14.35
C GLN A 324 27.15 -9.21 14.36
N SER A 325 26.47 -9.75 15.37
CA SER A 325 26.19 -11.18 15.48
C SER A 325 24.74 -11.42 15.08
N ILE A 326 24.51 -12.23 14.06
CA ILE A 326 23.17 -12.59 13.57
C ILE A 326 22.93 -14.07 13.87
N ALA A 327 21.87 -14.36 14.64
CA ALA A 327 21.49 -15.72 14.97
C ALA A 327 20.35 -16.20 14.06
N LEU A 328 20.57 -17.34 13.40
CA LEU A 328 19.65 -17.96 12.47
C LEU A 328 19.30 -19.37 12.93
N GLY A 329 18.01 -19.68 13.00
CA GLY A 329 17.50 -21.04 13.16
C GLY A 329 17.16 -21.61 11.80
N LEU A 330 17.89 -22.64 11.36
CA LEU A 330 17.67 -23.33 10.09
C LEU A 330 16.79 -24.56 10.36
N ILE A 331 15.63 -24.64 9.70
CA ILE A 331 14.66 -25.71 9.89
C ILE A 331 14.71 -26.62 8.67
N PHE A 332 15.09 -27.88 8.89
CA PHE A 332 15.20 -28.89 7.86
C PHE A 332 14.08 -29.93 7.98
N GLN A 333 13.58 -30.42 6.84
CA GLN A 333 12.61 -31.50 6.78
C GLN A 333 12.82 -32.32 5.52
N GLY A 334 12.88 -33.65 5.67
CA GLY A 334 12.94 -34.56 4.53
C GLY A 334 11.61 -34.63 3.77
N THR A 335 11.70 -34.88 2.47
CA THR A 335 10.54 -35.07 1.58
C THR A 335 10.21 -36.55 1.35
N SER A 336 11.21 -37.44 1.36
CA SER A 336 11.07 -38.88 1.12
C SER A 336 11.43 -39.74 2.34
N SER A 337 12.40 -39.34 3.15
CA SER A 337 12.86 -40.04 4.34
C SER A 337 13.21 -39.06 5.46
N THR A 338 13.18 -39.54 6.72
CA THR A 338 13.67 -38.76 7.86
C THR A 338 15.14 -38.39 7.65
N LEU A 339 15.47 -37.13 7.90
CA LEU A 339 16.86 -36.65 7.87
C LEU A 339 17.60 -37.15 9.11
N ILE A 340 18.78 -37.73 8.91
CA ILE A 340 19.67 -38.10 10.01
C ILE A 340 20.61 -36.93 10.35
N ASP A 341 21.10 -36.87 11.59
CA ASP A 341 21.94 -35.76 12.08
C ASP A 341 23.15 -35.49 11.17
N ALA A 342 23.82 -36.55 10.70
CA ALA A 342 24.99 -36.42 9.83
C ALA A 342 24.68 -35.71 8.49
N GLU A 343 23.49 -35.91 7.91
CA GLU A 343 23.08 -35.24 6.65
C GLU A 343 22.80 -33.75 6.88
N VAL A 344 22.19 -33.44 8.02
CA VAL A 344 21.90 -32.06 8.43
C VAL A 344 23.20 -31.32 8.73
N ASP A 345 24.10 -31.93 9.50
CA ASP A 345 25.38 -31.33 9.87
C ASP A 345 26.25 -31.06 8.65
N GLN A 346 26.33 -32.01 7.69
CA GLN A 346 27.02 -31.81 6.42
C GLN A 346 26.41 -30.65 5.60
N THR A 347 25.08 -30.47 5.67
CA THR A 347 24.41 -29.36 5.00
C THR A 347 24.73 -28.04 5.67
N VAL A 348 24.73 -27.98 7.00
CA VAL A 348 25.11 -26.80 7.77
C VAL A 348 26.58 -26.43 7.53
N GLU A 349 27.50 -27.39 7.53
CA GLU A 349 28.93 -27.14 7.23
C GLU A 349 29.11 -26.52 5.84
N ARG A 350 28.39 -27.02 4.84
CA ARG A 350 28.41 -26.46 3.48
C ARG A 350 27.83 -25.03 3.44
N VAL A 351 26.75 -24.77 4.17
CA VAL A 351 26.16 -23.43 4.32
C VAL A 351 27.18 -22.47 4.97
N LEU A 352 27.80 -22.88 6.07
CA LEU A 352 28.80 -22.10 6.79
C LEU A 352 30.02 -21.78 5.91
N LYS A 353 30.54 -22.78 5.19
CA LYS A 353 31.64 -22.58 4.24
C LYS A 353 31.26 -21.56 3.17
N ARG A 354 30.05 -21.63 2.62
CA ARG A 354 29.59 -20.70 1.59
C ARG A 354 29.42 -19.28 2.10
N LEU A 355 28.88 -19.13 3.32
CA LEU A 355 28.77 -17.84 3.98
C LEU A 355 30.15 -17.24 4.27
N GLN A 356 31.11 -18.07 4.69
CA GLN A 356 32.49 -17.65 4.95
C GLN A 356 33.19 -17.19 3.66
N GLU A 357 33.03 -17.93 2.56
CA GLU A 357 33.59 -17.57 1.25
C GLU A 357 33.02 -16.24 0.70
N ARG A 358 31.73 -15.96 0.95
CA ARG A 358 31.02 -14.83 0.32
C ARG A 358 31.01 -13.56 1.16
N PHE A 359 30.96 -13.69 2.49
CA PHE A 359 30.76 -12.57 3.41
C PHE A 359 31.79 -12.54 4.55
N GLU A 360 32.83 -13.38 4.48
CA GLU A 360 33.90 -13.47 5.49
C GLU A 360 33.37 -13.66 6.92
N VAL A 361 32.24 -14.38 7.05
CA VAL A 361 31.60 -14.62 8.34
C VAL A 361 32.45 -15.54 9.21
N THR A 362 32.40 -15.34 10.52
CA THR A 362 32.98 -16.26 11.50
C THR A 362 31.90 -16.79 12.42
N LEU A 363 31.94 -18.09 12.73
CA LEU A 363 31.01 -18.69 13.69
C LEU A 363 31.28 -18.13 15.09
N ARG A 364 30.22 -17.70 15.78
CA ARG A 364 30.29 -17.37 17.20
C ARG A 364 29.80 -18.59 17.98
N SER A 365 30.68 -19.15 18.82
CA SER A 365 30.36 -20.26 19.74
C SER A 365 29.41 -19.83 20.85
#